data_AF-A0A9E2ZT69-F1
#
_entry.id   AF-A0A9E2ZT69-F1
#
_cell.length_a   1.000
_cell.length_b   1.000
_cell.length_c   1.000
_cell.angle_alpha   90.00
_cell.angle_beta   90.00
_cell.angle_gamma   90.00
#
_symmetry.space_group_name_H-M   'P 1'
#
loop_
_entity.id
_entity.type
_entity.pdbx_description
1 polymer ?
#
loop_
_entity_poly.entity_id
_entity_poly.type
_entity_poly.pdbx_seq_one_letter_code
_entity_poly.pdbx_strand_id
1 'polypeptide(L)'
;AQLFDVHGTFIATVDAWWHSAGVAAEVDSRAYHLAAADQDRTTERHDMLIAHGIFPLHFPPRRIRTDPDGVVSDLRSAIEKGLHRPTLPIHAVPLAA
;
A
#
# COMPACT_ATOMS: atom_id res chain seq x y z
N ALA A 1 -6.79 -2.49 -5.55
CA ALA A 1 -6.55 -1.80 -6.84
C ALA A 1 -5.24 -2.28 -7.43
N GLN A 2 -5.17 -2.42 -8.76
CA GLN A 2 -3.91 -2.63 -9.49
C GLN A 2 -3.33 -1.27 -9.87
N LEU A 3 -2.04 -1.07 -9.61
CA LEU A 3 -1.32 0.17 -9.87
C LEU A 3 -0.38 -0.01 -11.06
N PHE A 4 -0.35 1.00 -11.92
CA PHE A 4 0.48 1.04 -13.13
C PHE A 4 1.21 2.38 -13.24
N ASP A 5 2.41 2.36 -13.82
CA ASP A 5 3.15 3.59 -14.13
C ASP A 5 2.60 4.29 -15.39
N VAL A 6 3.26 5.38 -15.78
CA VAL A 6 2.90 6.18 -16.98
C VAL A 6 3.03 5.42 -18.30
N HIS A 7 3.78 4.32 -18.32
CA HIS A 7 3.97 3.46 -19.49
C HIS A 7 3.00 2.27 -19.50
N GLY A 8 2.15 2.14 -18.48
CA GLY A 8 1.27 0.99 -18.31
C GLY A 8 1.98 -0.24 -17.72
N THR A 9 3.18 -0.08 -17.17
CA THR A 9 3.89 -1.16 -16.48
C THR A 9 3.20 -1.46 -15.15
N PHE A 10 2.91 -2.72 -14.88
CA PHE A 10 2.34 -3.14 -13.60
C PHE A 10 3.34 -2.90 -12.46
N ILE A 11 2.89 -2.22 -11.41
CA ILE A 11 3.68 -1.94 -10.21
C ILE A 11 3.32 -2.96 -9.13
N ALA A 12 2.07 -2.95 -8.68
CA ALA A 12 1.60 -3.80 -7.60
C ALA A 12 0.07 -3.85 -7.54
N THR A 13 -0.45 -4.85 -6.83
CA THR A 13 -1.83 -4.89 -6.36
C THR A 13 -1.85 -4.53 -4.89
N VAL A 14 -2.65 -3.53 -4.51
CA VAL A 14 -2.81 -3.05 -3.13
C VAL A 14 -4.26 -3.15 -2.68
N ASP A 15 -4.52 -3.27 -1.38
CA ASP A 15 -5.90 -3.37 -0.87
C ASP A 15 -6.63 -2.03 -0.92
N ALA A 16 -5.93 -0.93 -0.57
CA ALA A 16 -6.48 0.42 -0.61
C ALA A 16 -5.48 1.41 -1.23
N TRP A 17 -6.02 2.42 -1.93
CA TRP A 17 -5.24 3.42 -2.66
C TRP A 17 -5.88 4.80 -2.56
N TRP A 18 -5.12 5.77 -2.02
CA TRP A 18 -5.47 7.19 -2.00
C TRP A 18 -4.63 7.94 -3.03
N HIS A 19 -5.14 8.00 -4.27
CA HIS A 19 -4.44 8.55 -5.43
C HIS A 19 -3.88 9.95 -5.21
N SER A 20 -4.69 10.87 -4.68
CA SER A 20 -4.30 12.27 -4.45
C SER A 20 -3.12 12.43 -3.48
N ALA A 21 -2.95 11.49 -2.53
CA ALA A 21 -1.87 11.50 -1.54
C ALA A 21 -0.69 10.58 -1.93
N GLY A 22 -0.88 9.70 -2.90
CA GLY A 22 0.09 8.66 -3.24
C GLY A 22 0.30 7.66 -2.10
N VAL A 23 -0.74 7.31 -1.36
CA VAL A 23 -0.69 6.38 -0.21
C VAL A 23 -1.39 5.07 -0.56
N ALA A 24 -0.72 3.96 -0.31
CA ALA A 24 -1.27 2.62 -0.43
C ALA A 24 -1.35 1.96 0.95
N ALA A 25 -2.38 1.13 1.18
CA ALA A 25 -2.43 0.29 2.35
C ALA A 25 -2.69 -1.17 1.96
N GLU A 26 -2.02 -2.08 2.68
CA GLU A 26 -2.14 -3.53 2.53
C GLU A 26 -2.44 -4.17 3.89
N VAL A 27 -3.40 -5.10 3.88
CA VAL A 27 -3.74 -5.96 5.01
C VAL A 27 -2.87 -7.20 4.93
N ASP A 28 -1.83 -7.24 5.74
CA ASP A 28 -0.82 -8.28 5.68
C ASP A 28 -1.22 -9.50 6.55
N SER A 29 -1.82 -10.53 5.93
CA SER A 29 -2.33 -11.73 6.62
C SER A 29 -1.24 -12.73 7.07
N ARG A 30 -0.03 -12.24 7.36
CA ARG A 30 1.16 -13.00 7.80
C ARG A 30 1.04 -13.86 9.05
N ALA A 31 -0.09 -13.91 9.75
CA ALA A 31 -0.25 -14.84 10.87
C ALA A 31 -0.19 -16.33 10.44
N TYR A 32 -0.28 -16.64 9.14
CA TYR A 32 -0.37 -18.02 8.64
C TYR A 32 0.71 -18.44 7.63
N HIS A 33 1.60 -17.55 7.19
CA HIS A 33 2.60 -17.85 6.16
C HIS A 33 4.02 -17.62 6.68
N LEU A 34 4.58 -18.64 7.36
CA LEU A 34 5.95 -18.66 7.89
C LEU A 34 6.98 -19.17 6.86
N ALA A 35 6.78 -18.88 5.57
CA ALA A 35 7.72 -19.28 4.52
C ALA A 35 8.60 -18.09 4.11
N ALA A 36 9.93 -18.29 4.07
CA ALA A 36 10.90 -17.26 3.68
C ALA A 36 10.59 -16.62 2.31
N ALA A 37 10.08 -17.40 1.35
CA ALA A 37 9.70 -16.91 0.02
C ALA A 37 8.56 -15.88 0.04
N ASP A 38 7.68 -15.91 1.06
CA ASP A 38 6.59 -14.93 1.19
C ASP A 38 7.11 -13.63 1.84
N GLN A 39 8.18 -13.73 2.63
CA GLN A 39 8.88 -12.56 3.17
C GLN A 39 9.56 -11.77 2.04
N ASP A 40 10.32 -12.44 1.17
CA ASP A 40 11.08 -11.81 0.08
C ASP A 40 10.17 -11.08 -0.92
N ARG A 41 9.09 -11.74 -1.36
CA ARG A 41 8.09 -11.12 -2.27
C ARG A 41 7.43 -9.87 -1.69
N THR A 42 7.33 -9.78 -0.38
CA THR A 42 6.73 -8.60 0.27
C THR A 42 7.72 -7.45 0.33
N THR A 43 9.00 -7.75 0.60
CA THR A 43 10.06 -6.73 0.55
C THR A 43 10.20 -6.17 -0.86
N GLU A 44 10.24 -7.03 -1.88
CA GLU A 44 10.30 -6.59 -3.28
C GLU A 44 9.12 -5.69 -3.67
N ARG A 45 7.89 -6.06 -3.27
CA ARG A 45 6.70 -5.23 -3.53
C ARG A 45 6.77 -3.88 -2.81
N HIS A 46 7.19 -3.89 -1.55
CA HIS A 46 7.34 -2.67 -0.76
C HIS A 46 8.36 -1.72 -1.39
N ASP A 47 9.50 -2.26 -1.82
CA ASP A 47 10.57 -1.52 -2.48
C ASP A 47 10.10 -0.95 -3.83
N MET A 48 9.34 -1.73 -4.61
CA MET A 48 8.73 -1.24 -5.85
C MET A 48 7.79 -0.06 -5.60
N LEU A 49 6.90 -0.15 -4.61
CA LEU A 49 6.00 0.96 -4.28
C LEU A 49 6.82 2.22 -3.91
N ILE A 50 7.83 2.08 -3.07
CA ILE A 50 8.71 3.20 -2.68
C ILE A 50 9.46 3.79 -3.89
N ALA A 51 9.96 2.95 -4.80
CA ALA A 51 10.66 3.41 -6.00
C ALA A 51 9.78 4.28 -6.90
N HIS A 52 8.46 4.08 -6.89
CA HIS A 52 7.47 4.93 -7.57
C HIS A 52 6.96 6.11 -6.71
N GLY A 53 7.59 6.35 -5.56
CA GLY A 53 7.21 7.41 -4.63
C GLY A 53 5.94 7.11 -3.84
N ILE A 54 5.39 5.90 -3.91
CA ILE A 54 4.20 5.54 -3.15
C ILE A 54 4.57 5.37 -1.67
N PHE A 55 3.67 5.77 -0.77
CA PHE A 55 3.78 5.51 0.66
C PHE A 55 2.99 4.25 1.02
N PRO A 56 3.64 3.08 1.13
CA PRO A 56 2.99 1.84 1.54
C PRO A 56 2.84 1.78 3.07
N LEU A 57 1.63 1.49 3.53
CA LEU A 57 1.32 1.13 4.92
C LEU A 57 0.88 -0.33 5.00
N HIS A 58 1.46 -1.07 5.95
CA HIS A 58 1.17 -2.48 6.16
C HIS A 58 0.49 -2.69 7.50
N PHE A 59 -0.69 -3.30 7.50
CA PHE A 59 -1.49 -3.52 8.69
C PHE A 59 -1.80 -5.01 8.89
N PRO A 60 -1.19 -5.67 9.89
CA PRO A 60 -1.56 -7.03 10.24
C PRO A 60 -3.04 -7.10 10.69
N PRO A 61 -3.82 -8.13 10.30
CA PRO A 61 -5.21 -8.28 10.72
C PRO A 61 -5.41 -8.20 12.24
N ARG A 62 -4.44 -8.70 13.02
CA ARG A 62 -4.46 -8.57 14.48
C ARG A 62 -4.46 -7.10 14.91
N ARG A 63 -3.60 -6.26 14.32
CA ARG A 63 -3.53 -4.82 14.65
C ARG A 63 -4.83 -4.10 14.29
N ILE A 64 -5.41 -4.40 13.13
CA ILE A 64 -6.70 -3.83 12.72
C ILE A 64 -7.79 -4.13 13.76
N ARG A 65 -7.77 -5.34 14.36
CA ARG A 65 -8.74 -5.75 15.39
C ARG A 65 -8.43 -5.16 16.78
N THR A 66 -7.16 -5.05 17.16
CA THR A 66 -6.76 -4.67 18.53
C THR A 66 -6.45 -3.19 18.70
N ASP A 67 -6.13 -2.48 17.62
CA ASP A 67 -5.74 -1.07 17.58
C ASP A 67 -6.28 -0.39 16.30
N PRO A 68 -7.62 -0.36 16.10
CA PRO A 68 -8.20 0.28 14.93
C PRO A 68 -7.94 1.79 14.89
N ASP A 69 -7.93 2.46 16.05
CA ASP A 69 -7.68 3.90 16.13
C ASP A 69 -6.24 4.26 15.73
N GLY A 70 -5.25 3.46 16.13
CA GLY A 70 -3.87 3.61 15.69
C GLY A 70 -3.71 3.39 14.19
N VAL A 71 -4.40 2.40 13.61
CA VAL A 71 -4.43 2.18 12.15
C VAL A 71 -5.00 3.41 11.41
N VAL A 72 -6.11 3.96 11.89
CA VAL A 72 -6.72 5.16 11.30
C VAL A 72 -5.81 6.38 11.47
N SER A 73 -5.14 6.52 12.62
CA SER A 73 -4.18 7.59 12.87
C SER A 73 -3.00 7.54 11.90
N ASP A 74 -2.40 6.35 11.72
CA ASP A 74 -1.30 6.14 10.78
C ASP A 74 -1.72 6.49 9.34
N LEU A 75 -2.90 6.02 8.92
CA LEU A 75 -3.49 6.36 7.62
C LEU A 75 -3.66 7.86 7.44
N ARG A 76 -4.26 8.55 8.42
CA ARG A 76 -4.46 10.01 8.35
C ARG A 76 -3.14 10.74 8.23
N SER A 77 -2.15 10.40 9.06
CA SER A 77 -0.84 11.03 9.02
C SER A 77 -0.14 10.83 7.68
N ALA A 78 -0.20 9.63 7.10
CA ALA A 78 0.38 9.36 5.79
C ALA A 78 -0.35 10.11 4.66
N ILE A 79 -1.68 10.13 4.69
CA ILE A 79 -2.50 10.87 3.71
C ILE A 79 -2.19 12.36 3.79
N GLU A 80 -2.20 12.95 4.99
CA GLU A 80 -1.87 14.34 5.20
C GLU A 80 -0.49 14.68 4.63
N LYS A 81 0.55 13.92 4.97
CA LYS A 81 1.90 14.11 4.39
C LYS A 81 1.89 13.97 2.86
N GLY A 82 1.17 12.99 2.34
CA GLY A 82 1.05 12.73 0.91
C GLY A 82 0.35 13.84 0.13
N LEU A 83 -0.56 14.58 0.76
CA LEU A 83 -1.25 15.73 0.14
C LEU A 83 -0.35 16.98 0.01
N HIS A 84 0.79 17.03 0.70
CA HIS A 84 1.74 18.15 0.63
C HIS A 84 2.74 18.06 -0.55
N ARG A 85 2.56 17.09 -1.44
CA ARG A 85 3.41 16.88 -2.63
C ARG A 85 2.54 16.77 -3.89
N PRO A 86 3.13 16.93 -5.08
CA PRO A 86 2.40 16.69 -6.33
C PRO A 86 1.83 15.28 -6.41
N THR A 87 0.65 15.16 -7.03
CA THR A 87 0.02 13.85 -7.29
C THR A 87 0.93 12.99 -8.14
N LEU A 88 1.08 11.72 -7.76
CA LEU A 88 1.92 10.78 -8.49
C LEU A 88 1.27 10.41 -9.82
N PRO A 89 2.04 10.24 -10.90
CA PRO A 89 1.52 9.85 -12.20
C PRO A 89 1.28 8.33 -12.27
N ILE A 90 0.43 7.84 -11.37
CA ILE A 90 0.07 6.43 -11.20
C ILE A 90 -1.35 6.24 -11.70
N HIS A 91 -1.53 5.25 -12.56
CA HIS A 91 -2.85 4.82 -13.00
C HIS A 91 -3.33 3.66 -12.12
N ALA A 92 -4.56 3.76 -11.60
CA ALA A 92 -5.13 2.73 -10.74
C ALA A 92 -6.39 2.12 -11.37
N VAL A 93 -6.44 0.80 -11.38
CA VAL A 93 -7.60 0.03 -11.84
C VAL A 93 -8.22 -0.68 -10.63
N PRO A 94 -9.53 -0.47 -10.35
CA PRO A 94 -10.23 -1.26 -9.34
C PRO A 94 -10.18 -2.75 -9.71
N LEU A 95 -9.96 -3.62 -8.72
CA LEU A 95 -10.19 -5.04 -8.93
C LEU A 95 -11.70 -5.24 -9.05
N ALA A 96 -12.16 -5.94 -10.08
CA ALA A 96 -13.57 -6.32 -10.20
C ALA A 96 -13.97 -7.16 -8.96
N ALA A 97 -15.13 -6.85 -8.39
CA ALA A 97 -15.69 -7.54 -7.23
C ALA A 97 -16.30 -8.90 -7.62
#